data_AF-A0A3C0WHP3-F1
#
_entry.id   AF-A0A3C0WHP3-F1
#
_cell.length_a   1.000
_cell.length_b   1.000
_cell.length_c   1.000
_cell.angle_alpha   90.00
_cell.angle_beta   90.00
_cell.angle_gamma   90.00
#
_symmetry.space_group_name_H-M   'P 1'
#
loop_
_entity.id
_entity.type
_entity.pdbx_description
1 polymer ?
#
loop_
_entity_poly.entity_id
_entity_poly.type
_entity_poly.pdbx_seq_one_letter_code
_entity_poly.pdbx_strand_id
1 'polypeptide(L)'
;MMNFRIRTMKMVSRATLVWVLLTSGLCMSLTAQENISASPDFSGVIKRIQQRVQSGDVPSCAVAVVKDGKIIWEQGFGLADRENNRKADEHTMYSLASISKPITATGIMKLVKDRKLTLDED
;
A
#
# COMPACT_ATOMS: atom_id res chain seq x y z
N MET A 1 28.86 53.28 53.30
CA MET A 1 28.76 52.84 51.89
C MET A 1 28.39 51.36 51.87
N MET A 2 27.36 51.02 51.09
CA MET A 2 26.95 49.69 50.60
C MET A 2 26.51 48.60 51.61
N ASN A 3 25.19 48.49 51.74
CA ASN A 3 24.48 47.32 52.27
C ASN A 3 24.56 46.15 51.28
N PHE A 4 25.17 45.03 51.65
CA PHE A 4 25.07 43.77 50.91
C PHE A 4 23.89 42.96 51.46
N ARG A 5 22.82 42.87 50.66
CA ARG A 5 21.58 42.18 50.99
C ARG A 5 21.62 40.77 50.40
N ILE A 6 21.75 39.75 51.25
CA ILE A 6 21.70 38.34 50.87
C ILE A 6 20.27 38.01 50.41
N ARG A 7 20.13 37.51 49.18
CA ARG A 7 18.85 37.17 48.54
C ARG A 7 18.53 35.71 48.83
N THR A 8 17.60 35.45 49.75
CA THR A 8 17.12 34.11 50.11
C THR A 8 16.46 33.40 48.92
N MET A 9 16.97 32.22 48.59
CA MET A 9 16.39 31.23 47.69
C MET A 9 14.93 30.94 48.05
N LYS A 10 13.99 31.14 47.11
CA LYS A 10 12.61 30.68 47.26
C LYS A 10 12.52 29.21 46.85
N MET A 11 12.18 28.38 47.82
CA MET A 11 11.93 26.95 47.74
C MET A 11 10.77 26.68 46.76
N VAL A 12 11.03 25.92 45.70
CA VAL A 12 10.02 25.55 44.68
C VAL A 12 9.04 24.55 45.30
N SER A 13 7.73 24.83 45.19
CA SER A 13 6.66 24.04 45.80
C SER A 13 6.53 22.66 45.16
N ARG A 14 6.24 21.62 45.96
CA ARG A 14 6.01 20.23 45.50
C ARG A 14 4.88 20.15 44.46
N ALA A 15 3.92 21.08 44.50
CA ALA A 15 2.86 21.18 43.50
C ALA A 15 3.36 21.60 42.12
N THR A 16 4.40 22.43 42.04
CA THR A 16 4.96 22.91 40.77
C THR A 16 5.71 21.80 40.03
N LEU A 17 6.38 20.89 40.76
CA LEU A 17 7.02 19.70 40.19
C LEU A 17 6.00 18.70 39.63
N VAL A 18 4.86 18.52 40.30
CA VAL A 18 3.78 17.61 39.86
C VAL A 18 3.11 18.14 38.58
N TRP A 19 2.87 19.45 38.48
CA TRP A 19 2.33 20.04 37.25
C TRP A 19 3.29 19.95 36.07
N VAL A 20 4.60 20.15 36.29
CA VAL A 20 5.61 19.99 35.24
C VAL A 20 5.69 18.53 34.74
N LEU A 21 5.63 17.55 35.66
CA LEU A 21 5.60 16.12 35.33
C LEU A 21 4.30 15.71 34.60
N LEU A 22 3.15 16.26 34.96
CA LEU A 22 1.89 16.00 34.23
C LEU A 22 1.91 16.61 32.82
N THR A 23 2.47 17.82 32.66
CA THR A 23 2.55 18.47 31.34
C THR A 23 3.57 17.82 30.42
N SER A 24 4.67 17.26 30.94
CA SER A 24 5.64 16.53 30.10
C SER A 24 5.10 15.18 29.64
N GLY A 25 4.34 14.48 30.48
CA GLY A 25 3.71 13.21 30.13
C GLY A 25 2.66 13.33 29.02
N LEU A 26 1.93 14.46 28.98
CA LEU A 26 0.90 14.70 27.97
C LEU A 26 1.48 15.09 26.60
N CYS A 27 2.71 15.62 26.58
CA CYS A 27 3.37 16.04 25.34
C CYS A 27 3.96 14.84 24.55
N MET A 28 4.27 13.73 25.24
CA MET A 28 4.86 12.54 24.62
C MET A 28 3.87 11.70 23.81
N SER A 29 2.56 11.87 24.04
CA SER A 29 1.51 11.19 23.26
C SER A 29 1.12 11.93 21.98
N LEU A 30 1.46 13.22 21.82
CA LEU A 30 1.11 14.00 20.63
C LEU A 30 2.08 13.82 19.45
N THR A 31 3.24 13.19 19.67
CA THR A 31 4.25 12.95 18.61
C THR A 31 4.13 11.56 17.98
N ALA A 32 3.11 10.78 18.31
CA ALA A 32 2.72 9.60 17.52
C ALA A 32 1.89 10.06 16.31
N GLN A 33 2.48 10.93 15.49
CA GLN A 33 1.91 11.30 14.20
C GLN A 33 2.11 10.10 13.29
N GLU A 34 1.02 9.42 12.97
CA GLU A 34 0.99 8.39 11.92
C GLU A 34 1.70 8.95 10.69
N ASN A 35 2.83 8.34 10.34
CA ASN A 35 3.34 8.43 8.99
C ASN A 35 2.32 7.73 8.10
N ILE A 36 1.35 8.50 7.60
CA ILE A 36 0.50 8.11 6.49
C ILE A 36 1.46 7.95 5.31
N SER A 37 2.02 6.75 5.16
CA SER A 37 2.56 6.30 3.88
C SER A 37 1.38 6.34 2.94
N ALA A 38 1.24 7.44 2.18
CA ALA A 38 0.16 7.61 1.22
C ALA A 38 0.10 6.35 0.35
N SER A 39 -0.99 5.58 0.49
CA SER A 39 -1.24 4.48 -0.42
C SER A 39 -1.34 5.05 -1.84
N PRO A 40 -0.80 4.36 -2.86
CA PRO A 40 -0.90 4.85 -4.22
C PRO A 40 -2.36 5.09 -4.60
N ASP A 41 -2.67 6.26 -5.16
CA ASP A 41 -4.02 6.58 -5.63
C ASP A 41 -4.26 5.97 -7.01
N PHE A 42 -5.25 5.08 -7.10
CA PHE A 42 -5.68 4.43 -8.35
C PHE A 42 -6.98 5.01 -8.91
N SER A 43 -7.56 6.04 -8.31
CA SER A 43 -8.87 6.61 -8.68
C SER A 43 -9.00 6.94 -10.17
N GLY A 44 -7.95 7.51 -10.78
CA GLY A 44 -7.92 7.82 -12.21
C GLY A 44 -7.99 6.58 -13.10
N VAL A 45 -7.27 5.51 -12.72
CA VAL A 45 -7.28 4.23 -13.44
C VAL A 45 -8.64 3.55 -13.30
N ILE A 46 -9.16 3.51 -12.07
CA ILE A 46 -10.50 2.98 -11.75
C ILE A 46 -11.56 3.66 -12.62
N LYS A 47 -11.56 5.00 -12.67
CA LYS A 47 -12.51 5.76 -13.48
C LYS A 47 -12.41 5.41 -14.96
N ARG A 48 -11.19 5.23 -15.49
CA ARG A 48 -10.98 4.88 -16.90
C ARG A 48 -11.45 3.47 -17.21
N ILE A 49 -11.23 2.50 -16.32
CA ILE A 49 -11.73 1.13 -16.45
C ILE A 49 -13.26 1.14 -16.44
N GLN A 50 -13.86 1.80 -15.46
CA GLN A 50 -15.32 1.92 -15.34
C GLN A 50 -15.94 2.53 -16.60
N GLN A 51 -15.33 3.56 -17.17
CA GLN A 51 -15.77 4.15 -18.44
C GLN A 51 -15.80 3.13 -19.58
N ARG A 52 -14.76 2.29 -19.73
CA ARG A 52 -14.70 1.26 -20.78
C ARG A 52 -15.69 0.11 -20.56
N VAL A 53 -15.94 -0.24 -19.30
CA VAL A 53 -16.97 -1.24 -18.96
C VAL A 53 -18.36 -0.68 -19.24
N GLN A 54 -18.62 0.58 -18.90
CA GLN A 54 -19.90 1.26 -19.13
C GLN A 54 -20.16 1.56 -20.60
N SER A 55 -19.14 1.85 -21.41
CA SER A 55 -19.27 2.03 -22.87
C SER A 55 -19.60 0.72 -23.60
N GLY A 56 -19.41 -0.44 -22.94
CA GLY A 56 -19.62 -1.75 -23.54
C GLY A 56 -18.44 -2.28 -24.35
N ASP A 57 -17.29 -1.59 -24.35
CA ASP A 57 -16.08 -2.03 -25.05
C ASP A 57 -15.53 -3.33 -24.46
N VAL A 58 -15.67 -3.49 -23.14
CA VAL A 58 -15.19 -4.66 -22.39
C VAL A 58 -16.27 -5.10 -21.40
N PRO A 59 -16.72 -6.36 -21.42
CA PRO A 59 -17.80 -6.81 -20.53
C PRO A 59 -17.38 -6.88 -19.06
N SER A 60 -16.14 -7.27 -18.79
CA SER A 60 -15.53 -7.27 -17.46
C SER A 60 -14.02 -7.33 -17.50
N CYS A 61 -13.38 -6.98 -16.38
CA CYS A 61 -11.96 -7.24 -16.15
C CYS A 61 -11.68 -7.43 -14.66
N ALA A 62 -10.62 -8.17 -14.34
CA ALA A 62 -10.00 -8.21 -13.03
C ALA A 62 -8.61 -7.57 -13.12
N VAL A 63 -8.26 -6.77 -12.12
CA VAL A 63 -6.98 -6.04 -12.07
C VAL A 63 -6.30 -6.30 -10.74
N ALA A 64 -4.98 -6.48 -10.78
CA ALA A 64 -4.12 -6.50 -9.60
C ALA A 64 -2.84 -5.69 -9.87
N VAL A 65 -2.36 -4.96 -8.87
CA VAL A 65 -1.09 -4.23 -8.87
C VAL A 65 -0.21 -4.79 -7.77
N VAL A 66 1.00 -5.21 -8.16
CA VAL A 66 1.97 -5.81 -7.25
C VAL A 66 3.17 -4.88 -7.11
N LYS A 67 3.59 -4.62 -5.87
CA LYS A 67 4.81 -3.88 -5.54
C LYS A 67 5.55 -4.64 -4.45
N ASP A 68 6.86 -4.85 -4.65
CA ASP A 68 7.73 -5.54 -3.69
C ASP A 68 7.19 -6.92 -3.26
N GLY A 69 6.63 -7.67 -4.22
CA GLY A 69 6.05 -9.00 -4.00
C GLY A 69 4.70 -9.01 -3.27
N LYS A 70 4.10 -7.84 -3.01
CA LYS A 70 2.80 -7.70 -2.34
C LYS A 70 1.76 -7.10 -3.28
N ILE A 71 0.55 -7.63 -3.25
CA ILE A 71 -0.59 -6.99 -3.90
C ILE A 71 -0.92 -5.72 -3.12
N ILE A 72 -0.89 -4.58 -3.80
CA ILE A 72 -1.21 -3.26 -3.21
C ILE A 72 -2.57 -2.72 -3.68
N TRP A 73 -3.16 -3.34 -4.69
CA TRP A 73 -4.55 -3.13 -5.13
C TRP A 73 -4.99 -4.33 -5.96
N GLU A 74 -6.21 -4.81 -5.74
CA GLU A 74 -6.89 -5.75 -6.63
C GLU A 74 -8.39 -5.44 -6.65
N GLN A 75 -9.04 -5.63 -7.81
CA GLN A 75 -10.45 -5.34 -7.99
C GLN A 75 -11.02 -5.95 -9.28
N GLY A 76 -12.27 -6.43 -9.22
CA GLY A 76 -13.08 -6.77 -10.39
C GLY A 76 -14.02 -5.65 -10.87
N PHE A 77 -14.29 -5.63 -12.18
CA PHE A 77 -15.17 -4.66 -12.83
C PHE A 77 -16.11 -5.34 -13.83
N GLY A 78 -17.38 -4.93 -13.88
CA GLY A 78 -18.35 -5.40 -14.87
C GLY A 78 -18.96 -6.76 -14.54
N LEU A 79 -19.43 -7.47 -15.57
CA LEU A 79 -20.08 -8.77 -15.46
C LEU A 79 -19.20 -9.87 -16.07
N ALA A 80 -18.83 -10.85 -15.25
CA ALA A 80 -18.14 -12.07 -15.69
C ALA A 80 -19.06 -12.97 -16.53
N ASP A 81 -20.37 -12.89 -16.28
CA ASP A 81 -21.40 -13.58 -17.04
C ASP A 81 -22.59 -12.62 -17.21
N ARG A 82 -22.88 -12.24 -18.46
CA ARG A 82 -23.97 -11.32 -18.79
C ARG A 82 -25.34 -12.00 -18.75
N GLU A 83 -25.39 -13.28 -19.08
CA GLU A 83 -26.64 -14.05 -19.14
C GLU A 83 -27.15 -14.33 -17.73
N ASN A 84 -26.24 -14.68 -16.83
CA ASN A 84 -26.53 -14.97 -15.42
C ASN A 84 -26.34 -13.77 -14.49
N ASN A 85 -26.04 -12.59 -15.04
CA ASN A 85 -25.82 -11.34 -14.31
C ASN A 85 -24.78 -11.47 -13.17
N ARG A 86 -23.75 -12.29 -13.40
CA ARG A 86 -22.69 -12.55 -12.42
C ARG A 86 -21.64 -11.44 -12.51
N LYS A 87 -21.43 -10.73 -11.40
CA LYS A 87 -20.37 -9.72 -11.30
C LYS A 87 -18.99 -10.37 -11.37
N ALA A 88 -18.06 -9.67 -12.01
CA ALA A 88 -16.64 -10.02 -11.91
C ALA A 88 -16.06 -9.49 -10.59
N ASP A 89 -15.18 -10.29 -10.01
CA ASP A 89 -14.33 -9.97 -8.87
C ASP A 89 -12.84 -10.10 -9.26
N GLU A 90 -11.95 -9.76 -8.35
CA GLU A 90 -10.48 -9.87 -8.50
C GLU A 90 -9.98 -11.30 -8.78
N HIS A 91 -10.81 -12.31 -8.52
CA HIS A 91 -10.47 -13.72 -8.68
C HIS A 91 -11.19 -14.37 -9.89
N THR A 92 -11.93 -13.60 -10.66
CA THR A 92 -12.61 -14.08 -11.85
C THR A 92 -11.59 -14.53 -12.90
N MET A 93 -11.73 -15.78 -13.36
CA MET A 93 -10.79 -16.36 -14.33
C MET A 93 -11.06 -15.90 -15.76
N TYR A 94 -9.99 -15.59 -16.48
CA TYR A 94 -9.98 -15.25 -17.90
C TYR A 94 -8.98 -16.11 -18.67
N SER A 95 -9.19 -16.29 -19.97
CA SER A 95 -8.21 -16.97 -20.83
C SER A 95 -6.96 -16.09 -21.02
N LEU A 96 -5.79 -16.62 -20.66
CA LEU A 96 -4.54 -15.86 -20.70
C LEU A 96 -3.99 -15.65 -22.12
N ALA A 97 -4.35 -16.51 -23.08
CA ALA A 97 -3.84 -16.46 -24.45
C ALA A 97 -2.31 -16.23 -24.51
N SER A 98 -1.86 -15.20 -25.25
CA SER A 98 -0.43 -14.90 -25.38
C SER A 98 0.25 -14.43 -24.08
N ILE A 99 -0.49 -14.09 -23.03
CA ILE A 99 0.06 -13.80 -21.70
C ILE A 99 0.69 -15.07 -21.07
N SER A 100 0.37 -16.26 -21.58
CA SER A 100 1.03 -17.50 -21.16
C SER A 100 2.52 -17.58 -21.57
N LYS A 101 2.94 -16.86 -22.62
CA LYS A 101 4.33 -16.90 -23.13
C LYS A 101 5.39 -16.54 -22.09
N PRO A 102 5.31 -15.41 -21.35
CA PRO A 102 6.29 -15.10 -20.30
C PRO A 102 6.32 -16.14 -19.18
N ILE A 103 5.21 -16.84 -18.90
CA ILE A 103 5.18 -17.94 -17.92
C ILE A 103 6.02 -19.12 -18.45
N THR A 104 5.77 -19.53 -19.69
CA THR A 104 6.55 -20.59 -20.36
C THR A 104 8.03 -20.20 -20.45
N ALA A 105 8.33 -18.98 -20.89
CA ALA A 105 9.70 -18.47 -20.98
C ALA A 105 10.40 -18.49 -19.61
N THR A 106 9.70 -18.09 -18.54
CA THR A 106 10.24 -18.18 -17.17
C THR A 106 10.56 -19.62 -16.79
N GLY A 107 9.70 -20.58 -17.13
CA GLY A 107 9.96 -22.01 -16.94
C GLY A 107 11.21 -22.49 -17.68
N ILE A 108 11.33 -22.12 -18.96
CA ILE A 108 12.52 -22.40 -19.79
C ILE A 108 13.78 -21.81 -19.16
N MET A 109 13.75 -20.54 -18.74
CA MET A 109 14.90 -19.88 -18.11
C MET A 109 15.30 -20.48 -16.76
N LYS A 110 14.36 -21.09 -16.01
CA LYS A 110 14.72 -21.89 -14.83
C LYS A 110 15.53 -23.13 -15.22
N LEU A 111 15.16 -23.83 -16.30
CA LEU A 111 15.92 -24.98 -16.78
C LEU A 111 17.31 -24.59 -17.26
N VAL A 112 17.43 -23.46 -17.96
CA VAL A 112 18.73 -22.89 -18.37
C VAL A 112 19.58 -22.56 -17.15
N LYS A 113 19.00 -21.90 -16.14
CA LYS A 113 19.69 -21.61 -14.87
C LYS A 113 20.17 -22.89 -14.18
N ASP A 114 19.36 -23.95 -14.21
CA ASP A 114 19.70 -25.26 -13.64
C ASP A 114 20.63 -26.10 -14.54
N ARG A 115 21.12 -25.54 -15.67
CA ARG A 115 21.97 -26.19 -16.68
C ARG A 115 21.37 -27.47 -17.28
N LYS A 116 20.04 -27.52 -17.36
CA LYS A 116 19.28 -28.63 -17.97
C LYS A 116 18.91 -28.39 -19.43
N LEU A 117 19.15 -27.16 -19.91
CA LEU A 117 18.87 -26.71 -21.26
C LEU A 117 19.87 -25.61 -21.61
N THR A 118 20.31 -25.55 -22.86
CA THR A 118 21.10 -24.43 -23.41
C THR A 118 20.24 -23.67 -24.42
N LEU A 119 20.36 -22.34 -24.49
CA LEU A 119 19.56 -21.53 -25.42
C LEU A 119 20.06 -21.59 -26.86
N ASP A 120 21.35 -21.87 -27.04
CA ASP A 120 22.07 -21.82 -28.32
C ASP A 120 22.34 -23.23 -28.89
N GLU A 121 21.54 -24.23 -28.49
CA GLU A 121 21.56 -25.56 -29.10
C GLU A 121 20.70 -25.54 -30.37
N ASP A 122 21.32 -25.89 -31.51
CA ASP A 122 20.65 -26.05 -32.81
C ASP A 122 19.79 -27.32 -32.89
#